data_AF-A0A9X2I8D5-F1
#
_entry.id   AF-A0A9X2I8D5-F1
#
_cell.length_a   1.000
_cell.length_b   1.000
_cell.length_c   1.000
_cell.angle_alpha   90.00
_cell.angle_beta   90.00
_cell.angle_gamma   90.00
#
_symmetry.space_group_name_H-M   'P 1'
#
loop_
_entity.id
_entity.type
_entity.pdbx_description
1 polymer ?
#
loop_
_entity_poly.entity_id
_entity_poly.type
_entity_poly.pdbx_seq_one_letter_code
_entity_poly.pdbx_strand_id
1 'polypeptide(L)'
;MIAYFGTMNKIEDFTSEAKVQNVNNVIGTIGFWLTTDIHSAKPYATGTETVYQKSETEFWEDGAPKVIQVERRVTGFIYKIFIDEPNLKIYDSNTVDSYELFMNERDKYCEYIHARKRNFTWKDEAILLNMEEANEKFRNSLIRQGYEGFVIRNYKLQDRVTDLYCLFSINSPLISDIIPVETL
;
A
#
# COMPACT_ATOMS: atom_id res chain seq x y z
N MET A 1 -15.44 -11.74 7.34
CA MET A 1 -14.42 -10.92 8.05
C MET A 1 -14.77 -9.43 7.94
N ILE A 2 -14.59 -8.65 9.02
CA ILE A 2 -14.60 -7.17 8.95
C ILE A 2 -13.16 -6.70 8.75
N ALA A 3 -12.93 -5.81 7.79
CA ALA A 3 -11.64 -5.19 7.56
C ALA A 3 -11.77 -3.69 7.30
N TYR A 4 -10.69 -2.97 7.52
CA TYR A 4 -10.57 -1.54 7.32
C TYR A 4 -9.59 -1.27 6.19
N PHE A 5 -10.04 -0.46 5.23
CA PHE A 5 -9.29 -0.03 4.06
C PHE A 5 -9.05 1.48 4.16
N GLY A 6 -7.80 1.90 4.34
CA GLY A 6 -7.42 3.32 4.34
C GLY A 6 -6.98 3.78 2.95
N THR A 7 -7.42 4.97 2.54
CA THR A 7 -7.04 5.61 1.27
C THR A 7 -7.14 7.13 1.36
N MET A 8 -6.25 7.85 0.68
CA MET A 8 -6.33 9.31 0.54
C MET A 8 -7.47 9.75 -0.39
N ASN A 9 -7.77 8.92 -1.39
CA ASN A 9 -8.75 9.21 -2.42
C ASN A 9 -10.08 8.52 -2.12
N LYS A 10 -11.18 9.22 -2.36
CA LYS A 10 -12.50 8.60 -2.35
C LYS A 10 -12.56 7.54 -3.46
N ILE A 11 -12.89 6.31 -3.08
CA ILE A 11 -13.17 5.23 -4.01
C ILE A 11 -14.68 5.21 -4.25
N GLU A 12 -15.06 5.37 -5.52
CA GLU A 12 -16.45 5.24 -5.98
C GLU A 12 -16.79 3.77 -6.24
N ASP A 13 -15.88 3.05 -6.90
CA ASP A 13 -15.97 1.62 -7.15
C ASP A 13 -14.65 0.93 -6.81
N PHE A 14 -14.72 -0.17 -6.05
CA PHE A 14 -13.59 -1.05 -5.80
C PHE A 14 -13.31 -1.90 -7.05
N THR A 15 -12.81 -1.27 -8.11
CA THR A 15 -12.37 -1.97 -9.32
C THR A 15 -10.96 -2.51 -9.14
N SER A 16 -10.60 -3.56 -9.89
CA SER A 16 -9.26 -4.16 -9.84
C SER A 16 -8.11 -3.21 -10.19
N GLU A 17 -8.39 -1.99 -10.65
CA GLU A 17 -7.41 -0.97 -11.03
C GLU A 17 -7.01 -0.05 -9.86
N ALA A 18 -7.80 0.00 -8.77
CA ALA A 18 -7.51 0.77 -7.57
C ALA A 18 -6.44 0.07 -6.68
N LYS A 19 -5.26 -0.22 -7.26
CA LYS A 19 -4.17 -0.94 -6.58
C LYS A 19 -3.18 -0.02 -5.86
N VAL A 20 -3.34 1.30 -5.94
CA VAL A 20 -2.36 2.24 -5.37
C VAL A 20 -2.92 2.82 -4.07
N GLN A 21 -2.65 2.14 -2.97
CA GLN A 21 -2.75 2.76 -1.65
C GLN A 21 -1.44 3.44 -1.28
N ASN A 22 -1.49 4.36 -0.31
CA ASN A 22 -0.30 4.99 0.28
C ASN A 22 0.48 4.02 1.18
N VAL A 23 0.80 2.85 0.64
CA VAL A 23 1.63 1.79 1.21
C VAL A 23 3.02 1.95 0.61
N ASN A 24 4.06 1.50 1.30
CA ASN A 24 5.43 1.49 0.78
C ASN A 24 5.45 1.10 -0.72
N ASN A 25 5.98 1.99 -1.55
CA ASN A 25 5.88 1.94 -3.02
C ASN A 25 6.24 0.56 -3.59
N VAL A 26 7.16 -0.16 -2.94
CA VAL A 26 7.64 -1.48 -3.36
C VAL A 26 6.53 -2.54 -3.42
N ILE A 27 5.55 -2.50 -2.51
CA ILE A 27 4.53 -3.55 -2.36
C ILE A 27 3.11 -3.04 -2.56
N GLY A 28 2.93 -1.72 -2.65
CA GLY A 28 1.62 -1.08 -2.76
C GLY A 28 0.77 -1.64 -3.90
N THR A 29 1.39 -1.96 -5.05
CA THR A 29 0.68 -2.37 -6.27
C THR A 29 0.25 -3.85 -6.32
N ILE A 30 0.54 -4.65 -5.28
CA ILE A 30 0.22 -6.09 -5.28
C ILE A 30 -1.30 -6.33 -5.21
N GLY A 31 -2.03 -5.50 -4.46
CA GLY A 31 -3.46 -5.67 -4.24
C GLY A 31 -4.01 -4.67 -3.23
N PHE A 32 -5.18 -4.96 -2.69
CA PHE A 32 -5.84 -4.15 -1.67
C PHE A 32 -5.33 -4.53 -0.28
N TRP A 33 -4.68 -3.58 0.38
CA TRP A 33 -4.16 -3.67 1.72
C TRP A 33 -5.20 -3.26 2.75
N LEU A 34 -5.37 -4.12 3.73
CA LEU A 34 -6.43 -4.10 4.71
C LEU A 34 -5.90 -4.48 6.08
N THR A 35 -6.61 -4.08 7.13
CA THR A 35 -6.30 -4.49 8.49
C THR A 35 -7.59 -4.68 9.29
N THR A 36 -7.56 -5.46 10.35
CA THR A 36 -8.68 -5.61 11.28
C THR A 36 -8.70 -4.52 12.37
N ASP A 37 -7.65 -3.70 12.48
CA ASP A 37 -7.58 -2.56 13.39
C ASP A 37 -7.79 -1.23 12.64
N ILE A 38 -8.82 -0.49 13.02
CA ILE A 38 -9.16 0.79 12.38
C ILE A 38 -8.03 1.82 12.48
N HIS A 39 -7.31 1.86 13.62
CA HIS A 39 -6.25 2.83 13.81
C HIS A 39 -5.01 2.51 12.96
N SER A 40 -4.74 1.23 12.73
CA SER A 40 -3.74 0.78 11.77
C SER A 40 -4.09 1.10 10.31
N ALA A 41 -5.36 1.37 9.98
CA ALA A 41 -5.74 1.83 8.63
C ALA A 41 -5.45 3.32 8.40
N LYS A 42 -5.33 4.12 9.49
CA LYS A 42 -5.16 5.58 9.45
C LYS A 42 -3.95 6.06 8.63
N PRO A 43 -2.75 5.48 8.76
CA PRO A 43 -1.58 5.94 8.01
C PRO A 43 -1.80 5.87 6.48
N TYR A 44 -2.54 4.87 5.99
CA TYR A 44 -2.83 4.70 4.57
C TYR A 44 -3.86 5.71 4.02
N ALA A 45 -4.62 6.35 4.91
CA ALA A 45 -5.60 7.39 4.59
C ALA A 45 -5.06 8.81 4.84
N THR A 46 -3.78 8.97 5.14
CA THR A 46 -3.14 10.27 5.34
C THR A 46 -1.89 10.39 4.48
N GLY A 47 -1.63 11.58 3.95
CA GLY A 47 -0.39 11.85 3.24
C GLY A 47 -0.28 13.30 2.81
N THR A 48 0.56 13.54 1.81
CA THR A 48 0.73 14.85 1.18
C THR A 48 0.48 14.74 -0.32
N GLU A 49 -0.12 15.77 -0.88
CA GLU A 49 -0.22 15.96 -2.32
C GLU A 49 0.61 17.17 -2.74
N THR A 50 1.18 17.10 -3.93
CA THR A 50 1.87 18.23 -4.55
C THR A 50 0.86 19.10 -5.27
N VAL A 51 0.71 20.36 -4.86
CA VAL A 51 -0.11 21.35 -5.55
C VAL A 51 0.75 22.45 -6.13
N TYR A 52 0.37 22.92 -7.32
CA TYR A 52 0.95 24.09 -7.95
C TYR A 52 0.03 25.28 -7.71
N GLN A 53 0.53 26.28 -6.99
CA GLN A 53 -0.23 27.48 -6.65
C GLN A 53 0.55 28.75 -6.93
N LYS A 54 -0.17 29.86 -7.10
CA LYS A 54 0.45 31.17 -7.24
C LYS A 54 1.08 31.57 -5.89
N SER A 55 2.32 31.99 -5.93
CA SER A 55 3.04 32.46 -4.75
C SER A 55 2.49 33.80 -4.30
N GLU A 56 2.32 33.95 -2.98
CA GLU A 56 1.95 35.22 -2.35
C GLU A 56 3.18 36.11 -2.10
N THR A 57 4.39 35.54 -2.21
CA THR A 57 5.65 36.19 -1.83
C THR A 57 6.67 36.27 -2.97
N GLU A 58 6.49 35.49 -4.03
CA GLU A 58 7.41 35.45 -5.18
C GLU A 58 6.71 35.91 -6.46
N PHE A 59 7.30 36.88 -7.14
CA PHE A 59 6.78 37.49 -8.36
C PHE A 59 7.84 37.46 -9.46
N TRP A 60 7.39 37.38 -10.71
CA TRP A 60 8.20 37.61 -11.92
C TRP A 60 8.54 39.11 -12.03
N GLU A 61 9.48 39.45 -12.92
CA GLU A 61 9.91 40.85 -13.13
C GLU A 61 8.79 41.77 -13.64
N ASP A 62 7.75 41.20 -14.27
CA ASP A 62 6.55 41.90 -14.71
C ASP A 62 5.50 42.09 -13.59
N GLY A 63 5.79 41.65 -12.37
CA GLY A 63 4.89 41.72 -11.21
C GLY A 63 3.85 40.60 -11.14
N ALA A 64 3.85 39.63 -12.06
CA ALA A 64 2.96 38.47 -11.97
C ALA A 64 3.46 37.48 -10.92
N PRO A 65 2.58 36.89 -10.07
CA PRO A 65 3.00 35.91 -9.07
C PRO A 65 3.53 34.64 -9.75
N LYS A 66 4.65 34.11 -9.22
CA LYS A 66 5.24 32.86 -9.70
C LYS A 66 4.34 31.67 -9.34
N VAL A 67 4.43 30.59 -10.12
CA VAL A 67 3.81 29.31 -9.75
C VAL A 67 4.84 28.51 -8.95
N ILE A 68 4.50 28.22 -7.69
CA ILE A 68 5.34 27.44 -6.78
C ILE A 68 4.70 26.09 -6.49
N GLN A 69 5.55 25.12 -6.20
CA GLN A 69 5.16 23.78 -5.79
C GLN A 69 5.09 23.74 -4.25
N VAL A 70 3.95 23.34 -3.69
CA VAL A 70 3.75 23.23 -2.25
C VAL A 70 3.20 21.85 -1.91
N GLU A 71 3.70 21.25 -0.83
CA GLU A 71 3.12 20.02 -0.28
C GLU A 71 1.95 20.37 0.63
N ARG A 72 0.77 19.87 0.30
CA ARG A 72 -0.45 20.04 1.09
C ARG A 72 -0.80 18.72 1.76
N ARG A 73 -1.12 18.77 3.06
CA ARG A 73 -1.62 17.60 3.78
C ARG A 73 -3.00 17.20 3.27
N VAL A 74 -3.17 15.91 2.98
CA VAL A 74 -4.44 15.31 2.57
C VAL A 74 -4.91 14.34 3.66
N THR A 75 -6.16 14.51 4.08
CA THR A 75 -6.91 13.57 4.92
C THR A 75 -7.93 12.86 4.06
N GLY A 76 -7.84 11.54 4.00
CA GLY A 76 -8.74 10.69 3.23
C GLY A 76 -9.77 9.97 4.10
N PHE A 77 -10.05 8.74 3.70
CA PHE A 77 -11.18 7.94 4.19
C PHE A 77 -10.71 6.57 4.67
N ILE A 78 -11.37 6.05 5.70
CA ILE A 78 -11.28 4.65 6.10
C ILE A 78 -12.62 3.97 5.80
N TYR A 79 -12.60 2.98 4.94
CA TYR A 79 -13.76 2.17 4.59
C TYR A 79 -13.80 0.95 5.50
N LYS A 80 -14.91 0.76 6.21
CA LYS A 80 -15.20 -0.48 6.93
C LYS A 80 -15.93 -1.41 5.97
N ILE A 81 -15.29 -2.52 5.61
CA ILE A 81 -15.82 -3.46 4.63
C ILE A 81 -16.03 -4.85 5.23
N PHE A 82 -17.09 -5.52 4.78
CA PHE A 82 -17.29 -6.94 4.99
C PHE A 82 -16.76 -7.72 3.79
N ILE A 83 -16.03 -8.78 4.09
CA ILE A 83 -15.38 -9.65 3.11
C ILE A 83 -15.71 -11.09 3.48
N ASP A 84 -16.20 -11.86 2.51
CA ASP A 84 -16.37 -13.31 2.65
C ASP A 84 -15.01 -13.94 2.90
N GLU A 85 -14.93 -14.92 3.81
CA GLU A 85 -13.66 -15.49 4.28
C GLU A 85 -12.76 -15.95 3.12
N PRO A 86 -11.74 -15.15 2.74
CA PRO A 86 -10.99 -15.40 1.54
C PRO A 86 -9.93 -16.46 1.81
N ASN A 87 -9.57 -17.24 0.79
CA ASN A 87 -8.49 -18.21 0.91
C ASN A 87 -7.14 -17.51 0.86
N LEU A 88 -6.56 -17.22 2.03
CA LEU A 88 -5.33 -16.45 2.16
C LEU A 88 -4.12 -17.31 2.46
N LYS A 89 -3.01 -17.01 1.80
CA LYS A 89 -1.70 -17.51 2.22
C LYS A 89 -1.29 -16.79 3.51
N ILE A 90 -1.08 -17.53 4.58
CA ILE A 90 -0.63 -16.95 5.85
C ILE A 90 0.89 -17.02 5.88
N TYR A 91 1.53 -15.85 5.90
CA TYR A 91 2.95 -15.75 6.24
C TYR A 91 3.07 -15.73 7.75
N ASP A 92 3.52 -16.86 8.29
CA ASP A 92 3.77 -17.06 9.72
C ASP A 92 5.00 -17.96 9.89
N SER A 93 5.83 -17.67 10.88
CA SER A 93 7.01 -18.46 11.22
C SER A 93 7.45 -18.23 12.65
N ASN A 94 7.95 -19.29 13.25
CA ASN A 94 8.53 -19.27 14.60
C ASN A 94 10.02 -18.85 14.60
N THR A 95 10.65 -18.70 13.43
CA THR A 95 12.11 -18.47 13.31
C THR A 95 12.48 -17.18 12.61
N VAL A 96 11.59 -16.62 11.80
CA VAL A 96 11.82 -15.39 11.02
C VAL A 96 10.56 -14.56 11.00
N ASP A 97 10.71 -13.24 10.87
CA ASP A 97 9.59 -12.32 10.81
C ASP A 97 8.69 -12.61 9.59
N SER A 98 7.37 -12.43 9.75
CA SER A 98 6.40 -12.72 8.70
C SER A 98 6.60 -11.85 7.46
N TYR A 99 7.01 -10.59 7.64
CA TYR A 99 7.33 -9.71 6.52
C TYR A 99 8.58 -10.18 5.78
N GLU A 100 9.57 -10.69 6.50
CA GLU A 100 10.77 -11.26 5.88
C GLU A 100 10.45 -12.50 5.03
N LEU A 101 9.58 -13.40 5.49
CA LEU A 101 9.13 -14.53 4.68
C LEU A 101 8.48 -14.09 3.38
N PHE A 102 7.55 -13.14 3.48
CA PHE A 102 6.86 -12.57 2.34
C PHE A 102 7.85 -11.94 1.35
N MET A 103 8.77 -11.11 1.84
CA MET A 103 9.77 -10.45 1.01
C MET A 103 10.72 -11.45 0.34
N ASN A 104 11.17 -12.48 1.05
CA ASN A 104 12.04 -13.53 0.49
C ASN A 104 11.35 -14.34 -0.61
N GLU A 105 10.04 -14.59 -0.51
CA GLU A 105 9.30 -15.26 -1.58
C GLU A 105 9.08 -14.35 -2.78
N ARG A 106 8.75 -13.07 -2.54
CA ARG A 106 8.59 -12.05 -3.57
C ARG A 106 9.90 -11.77 -4.32
N ASP A 107 11.04 -11.81 -3.63
CA ASP A 107 12.38 -11.50 -4.17
C ASP A 107 12.75 -12.33 -5.41
N LYS A 108 12.18 -13.54 -5.53
CA LYS A 108 12.36 -14.44 -6.68
C LYS A 108 11.90 -13.83 -8.01
N TYR A 109 11.06 -12.80 -7.95
CA TYR A 109 10.51 -12.11 -9.12
C TYR A 109 11.15 -10.73 -9.34
N CYS A 110 12.01 -10.28 -8.41
CA CYS A 110 12.59 -8.96 -8.40
C CYS A 110 13.92 -8.90 -9.16
N GLU A 111 14.11 -7.82 -9.92
CA GLU A 111 15.35 -7.48 -10.59
C GLU A 111 15.93 -6.22 -9.96
N TYR A 112 17.10 -6.34 -9.35
CA TYR A 112 17.76 -5.25 -8.67
C TYR A 112 19.04 -4.83 -9.39
N ILE A 113 19.37 -3.54 -9.30
CA ILE A 113 20.67 -3.01 -9.73
C ILE A 113 21.38 -2.30 -8.59
N HIS A 114 22.68 -2.57 -8.47
CA HIS A 114 23.59 -1.79 -7.63
C HIS A 114 25.02 -1.90 -8.19
N ALA A 115 25.82 -0.86 -8.01
CA ALA A 115 27.14 -0.73 -8.62
C ALA A 115 28.24 -1.72 -8.13
N ARG A 116 28.00 -2.60 -7.14
CA ARG A 116 29.08 -3.29 -6.40
C ARG A 116 28.91 -4.79 -6.11
N LYS A 117 27.79 -5.44 -6.46
CA LYS A 117 27.52 -6.87 -6.16
C LYS A 117 26.70 -7.48 -7.32
N ARG A 118 26.64 -8.82 -7.41
CA ARG A 118 25.89 -9.52 -8.48
C ARG A 118 24.56 -10.13 -8.02
N ASN A 119 24.44 -10.51 -6.74
CA ASN A 119 23.25 -11.13 -6.17
C ASN A 119 22.68 -10.23 -5.08
N PHE A 120 21.65 -9.48 -5.43
CA PHE A 120 20.95 -8.57 -4.52
C PHE A 120 19.71 -9.24 -3.96
N THR A 121 19.35 -8.79 -2.77
CA THR A 121 18.07 -9.09 -2.14
C THR A 121 17.42 -7.79 -1.71
N TRP A 122 16.14 -7.84 -1.36
CA TRP A 122 15.44 -6.71 -0.74
C TRP A 122 16.12 -6.13 0.51
N LYS A 123 17.02 -6.89 1.18
CA LYS A 123 17.80 -6.43 2.33
C LYS A 123 19.02 -5.57 1.96
N ASP A 124 19.45 -5.60 0.71
CA ASP A 124 20.65 -4.89 0.25
C ASP A 124 20.35 -3.43 -0.16
N GLU A 125 19.12 -2.93 0.06
CA GLU A 125 18.68 -1.56 -0.29
C GLU A 125 18.99 -1.15 -1.75
N ALA A 126 19.04 -2.13 -2.65
CA ALA A 126 19.31 -1.93 -4.07
C ALA A 126 18.10 -1.35 -4.81
N ILE A 127 18.34 -0.74 -5.98
CA ILE A 127 17.27 -0.15 -6.79
C ILE A 127 16.50 -1.29 -7.49
N LEU A 128 15.21 -1.44 -7.18
CA LEU A 128 14.31 -2.38 -7.84
C LEU A 128 13.87 -1.82 -9.20
N LEU A 129 14.15 -2.55 -10.28
CA LEU A 129 13.92 -2.11 -11.65
C LEU A 129 12.55 -2.50 -12.21
N ASN A 130 12.02 -3.65 -11.78
CA ASN A 130 10.84 -4.27 -12.39
C ASN A 130 9.66 -4.38 -11.41
N MET A 131 9.47 -3.37 -10.55
CA MET A 131 8.55 -3.43 -9.41
C MET A 131 7.13 -3.91 -9.77
N GLU A 132 6.50 -3.33 -10.80
CA GLU A 132 5.15 -3.69 -11.21
C GLU A 132 5.08 -5.13 -11.74
N GLU A 133 6.02 -5.51 -12.61
CA GLU A 133 6.11 -6.85 -13.18
C GLU A 133 6.39 -7.91 -12.09
N ALA A 134 7.28 -7.60 -11.14
CA ALA A 134 7.61 -8.48 -10.02
C ALA A 134 6.37 -8.73 -9.15
N ASN A 135 5.64 -7.67 -8.81
CA ASN A 135 4.41 -7.73 -8.03
C ASN A 135 3.31 -8.51 -8.76
N GLU A 136 3.17 -8.31 -10.08
CA GLU A 136 2.24 -9.08 -10.90
C GLU A 136 2.60 -10.57 -10.98
N LYS A 137 3.86 -10.91 -11.24
CA LYS A 137 4.33 -12.31 -11.29
C LYS A 137 4.15 -13.01 -9.95
N PHE A 138 4.46 -12.33 -8.85
CA PHE A 138 4.25 -12.84 -7.49
C PHE A 138 2.77 -13.10 -7.22
N ARG A 139 1.89 -12.12 -7.48
CA ARG A 139 0.43 -12.27 -7.39
C ARG A 139 -0.07 -13.45 -8.20
N ASN A 140 0.33 -13.55 -9.48
CA ASN A 140 -0.09 -14.62 -10.38
C ASN A 140 0.42 -16.00 -9.95
N SER A 141 1.54 -16.07 -9.23
CA SER A 141 2.05 -17.31 -8.62
C SER A 141 1.16 -17.78 -7.47
N LEU A 142 0.72 -16.86 -6.61
CA LEU A 142 -0.19 -17.17 -5.50
C LEU A 142 -1.60 -17.53 -5.99
N ILE A 143 -2.12 -16.83 -6.99
CA ILE A 143 -3.39 -17.17 -7.64
C ILE A 143 -3.35 -18.60 -8.22
N ARG A 144 -2.25 -18.99 -8.87
CA ARG A 144 -2.07 -20.35 -9.39
C ARG A 144 -2.04 -21.43 -8.29
N GLN A 145 -1.69 -21.06 -7.06
CA GLN A 145 -1.75 -21.94 -5.89
C GLN A 145 -3.15 -21.95 -5.24
N GLY A 146 -4.11 -21.19 -5.77
CA GLY A 146 -5.48 -21.12 -5.28
C GLY A 146 -5.72 -20.05 -4.22
N TYR A 147 -4.75 -19.18 -3.95
CA TYR A 147 -4.90 -18.10 -2.98
C TYR A 147 -5.53 -16.85 -3.60
N GLU A 148 -6.44 -16.22 -2.85
CA GLU A 148 -7.13 -14.96 -3.20
C GLU A 148 -6.40 -13.73 -2.64
N GLY A 149 -5.35 -13.98 -1.85
CA GLY A 149 -4.55 -12.97 -1.20
C GLY A 149 -3.57 -13.59 -0.22
N PHE A 150 -3.04 -12.77 0.69
CA PHE A 150 -2.17 -13.22 1.76
C PHE A 150 -2.29 -12.36 3.01
N VAL A 151 -1.81 -12.89 4.14
CA VAL A 151 -1.72 -12.18 5.41
C VAL A 151 -0.27 -12.13 5.85
N ILE A 152 0.22 -10.95 6.20
CA ILE A 152 1.46 -10.74 6.92
C ILE A 152 1.08 -10.52 8.40
N ARG A 153 1.37 -11.52 9.24
CA ARG A 153 1.06 -11.45 10.66
C ARG A 153 2.00 -10.50 11.40
N ASN A 154 1.49 -9.87 12.46
CA ASN A 154 2.29 -9.03 13.36
C ASN A 154 3.12 -7.94 12.64
N TYR A 155 2.58 -7.39 11.56
CA TYR A 155 3.24 -6.34 10.79
C TYR A 155 3.40 -5.09 11.66
N LYS A 156 4.63 -4.60 11.74
CA LYS A 156 4.99 -3.38 12.48
C LYS A 156 4.79 -2.17 11.56
N LEU A 157 3.71 -1.45 11.78
CA LEU A 157 3.41 -0.19 11.09
C LEU A 157 3.53 0.95 12.11
N GLN A 158 4.61 1.74 11.97
CA GLN A 158 4.95 2.80 12.93
C GLN A 158 5.01 2.24 14.36
N ASP A 159 4.16 2.73 15.26
CA ASP A 159 4.09 2.32 16.67
C ASP A 159 3.03 1.23 16.96
N ARG A 160 2.46 0.62 15.92
CA ARG A 160 1.41 -0.41 16.04
C ARG A 160 1.83 -1.74 15.43
N VAL A 161 1.36 -2.80 16.07
CA VAL A 161 1.45 -4.17 15.55
C VAL A 161 0.05 -4.59 15.12
N THR A 162 -0.09 -4.97 13.86
CA THR A 162 -1.37 -5.43 13.32
C THR A 162 -1.16 -6.50 12.26
N ASP A 163 -2.18 -7.29 11.98
CA ASP A 163 -2.17 -8.16 10.82
C ASP A 163 -2.52 -7.34 9.59
N LEU A 164 -1.70 -7.51 8.55
CA LEU A 164 -1.85 -6.83 7.28
C LEU A 164 -2.32 -7.84 6.23
N TYR A 165 -3.51 -7.61 5.69
CA TYR A 165 -4.16 -8.47 4.71
C TYR A 165 -4.01 -7.82 3.32
N CYS A 166 -3.57 -8.59 2.33
CA CYS A 166 -3.53 -8.15 0.94
C CYS A 166 -4.47 -9.03 0.11
N LEU A 167 -5.51 -8.43 -0.46
CA LEU A 167 -6.44 -9.12 -1.37
C LEU A 167 -6.15 -8.76 -2.82
N PHE A 168 -6.12 -9.77 -3.69
CA PHE A 168 -5.85 -9.55 -5.12
C PHE A 168 -7.01 -8.92 -5.88
N SER A 169 -8.22 -9.04 -5.32
CA SER A 169 -9.45 -8.42 -5.77
C SER A 169 -10.41 -8.36 -4.60
N ILE A 170 -11.16 -7.27 -4.50
CA ILE A 170 -12.29 -7.15 -3.58
C ILE A 170 -13.51 -6.90 -4.48
N ASN A 171 -14.17 -7.99 -4.91
CA ASN A 171 -15.27 -7.91 -5.86
C ASN A 171 -16.49 -7.28 -5.18
N SER A 172 -16.68 -5.96 -5.34
CA SER A 172 -17.82 -5.22 -4.79
C SER A 172 -18.03 -5.47 -3.28
N PRO A 173 -17.10 -5.04 -2.42
CA PRO A 173 -17.24 -5.27 -0.99
C PRO A 173 -18.53 -4.64 -0.46
N LEU A 174 -19.14 -5.30 0.53
CA LEU A 174 -20.19 -4.65 1.29
C LEU A 174 -19.54 -3.60 2.22
N ILE A 175 -19.64 -2.33 1.82
CA ILE A 175 -19.20 -1.20 2.61
C ILE A 175 -20.22 -0.97 3.73
N SER A 176 -19.80 -1.22 4.96
CA SER A 176 -20.63 -0.99 6.15
C SER A 176 -20.65 0.46 6.58
N ASP A 177 -19.52 1.16 6.40
CA ASP A 177 -19.32 2.53 6.87
C ASP A 177 -18.13 3.18 6.17
N ILE A 178 -18.14 4.52 6.09
CA ILE A 178 -17.03 5.33 5.59
C ILE A 178 -16.69 6.35 6.67
N ILE A 179 -15.54 6.17 7.30
CA ILE A 179 -15.13 6.91 8.49
C ILE A 179 -14.11 7.97 8.06
N PRO A 180 -14.41 9.28 8.19
CA PRO A 180 -13.45 10.33 7.93
C PRO A 180 -12.30 10.23 8.93
N VAL A 181 -11.05 10.30 8.46
CA VAL A 181 -9.86 10.17 9.32
C VAL A 181 -9.83 11.20 10.46
N GLU A 182 -10.41 12.37 10.24
CA GLU A 182 -10.47 13.48 11.21
C GLU A 182 -11.29 13.14 12.46
N THR A 183 -12.10 12.09 12.40
CA THR A 183 -12.95 11.63 13.51
C THR A 183 -12.30 10.55 14.38
N LEU A 184 -11.08 10.11 14.05
CA LEU A 184 -10.32 9.04 14.71
C LEU A 184 -9.05 9.54 15.39
#